data_AF-A0A134AX77-F1
#
_entry.id   AF-A0A134AX77-F1
#
_cell.length_a   1.000
_cell.length_b   1.000
_cell.length_c   1.000
_cell.angle_alpha   90.00
_cell.angle_beta   90.00
_cell.angle_gamma   90.00
#
_symmetry.space_group_name_H-M   'P 1'
#
loop_
_entity.id
_entity.type
_entity.pdbx_description
1 polymer ?
#
loop_
_entity_poly.entity_id
_entity_poly.type
_entity_poly.pdbx_seq_one_letter_code
_entity_poly.pdbx_strand_id
1 'polypeptide(L)'
;MSEAEVLKIKFSSEYINSQIDLMLEMVDRNPTEAIGKSKELLESCCKEICNNLGENKKDNLKLTQLVKETFKCLKIPNENMIIDETEDKIVKQITGSLNGLASGINDLRNHYGSGHVRERNFKALSKKHAELSVGASITLTRYLWDSFREIENSNNL
;
A
#
# COMPACT_ATOMS: atom_id res chain seq x y z
N MET A 1 -21.83 11.85 -13.94
CA MET A 1 -21.01 11.32 -12.84
C MET A 1 -19.87 12.29 -12.61
N SER A 2 -19.73 12.80 -11.39
CA SER A 2 -18.62 13.66 -10.99
C SER A 2 -17.29 12.88 -11.00
N GLU A 3 -16.18 13.58 -11.11
CA GLU A 3 -14.83 12.98 -11.04
C GLU A 3 -14.59 12.25 -9.70
N ALA A 4 -15.26 12.71 -8.63
CA ALA A 4 -15.31 12.06 -7.32
C ALA A 4 -16.13 10.75 -7.32
N GLU A 5 -17.22 10.67 -8.10
CA GLU A 5 -18.00 9.43 -8.28
C GLU A 5 -17.25 8.40 -9.15
N VAL A 6 -16.38 8.85 -10.06
CA VAL A 6 -15.49 7.97 -10.84
C VAL A 6 -14.37 7.37 -9.97
N LEU A 7 -13.92 8.08 -8.93
CA LEU A 7 -12.96 7.58 -7.94
C LEU A 7 -13.58 6.52 -7.02
N LYS A 8 -14.81 6.72 -6.55
CA LYS A 8 -15.57 5.72 -5.75
C LYS A 8 -15.79 4.37 -6.45
N ILE A 9 -15.68 4.33 -7.79
CA ILE A 9 -15.81 3.09 -8.58
C ILE A 9 -14.45 2.47 -8.91
N LYS A 10 -13.33 3.18 -8.69
CA LYS A 10 -12.01 2.83 -9.27
C LYS A 10 -11.17 1.87 -8.44
N PHE A 11 -11.31 1.87 -7.12
CA PHE A 11 -10.47 1.05 -6.24
C PHE A 11 -11.36 0.12 -5.42
N SER A 12 -11.54 -1.08 -5.95
CA SER A 12 -12.34 -2.16 -5.37
C SER A 12 -11.48 -3.41 -5.13
N SER A 13 -12.03 -4.42 -4.48
CA SER A 13 -11.36 -5.73 -4.35
C SER A 13 -11.00 -6.33 -5.72
N GLU A 14 -11.85 -6.14 -6.74
CA GLU A 14 -11.58 -6.54 -8.12
C GLU A 14 -10.42 -5.76 -8.73
N TYR A 15 -10.37 -4.44 -8.51
CA TYR A 15 -9.24 -3.63 -8.97
C TYR A 15 -7.93 -4.10 -8.32
N ILE A 16 -7.93 -4.30 -7.00
CA ILE A 16 -6.75 -4.79 -6.26
C ILE A 16 -6.28 -6.12 -6.87
N ASN A 17 -7.18 -7.09 -7.04
CA ASN A 17 -6.83 -8.38 -7.63
C ASN A 17 -6.26 -8.24 -9.05
N SER A 18 -6.85 -7.38 -9.89
CA SER A 18 -6.32 -7.13 -11.23
C SER A 18 -4.90 -6.53 -11.24
N GLN A 19 -4.60 -5.63 -10.28
CA GLN A 19 -3.26 -5.07 -10.13
C GLN A 19 -2.27 -6.11 -9.61
N ILE A 20 -2.72 -7.00 -8.71
CA ILE A 20 -1.90 -8.12 -8.21
C ILE A 20 -1.50 -9.04 -9.35
N ASP A 21 -2.46 -9.50 -10.16
CA ASP A 21 -2.20 -10.39 -11.29
C ASP A 21 -1.22 -9.75 -12.28
N LEU A 22 -1.45 -8.47 -12.61
CA LEU A 22 -0.54 -7.70 -13.48
C LEU A 22 0.88 -7.61 -12.91
N MET A 23 1.04 -7.32 -11.62
CA MET A 23 2.36 -7.26 -10.98
C MET A 23 3.06 -8.62 -11.01
N LEU A 24 2.33 -9.71 -10.74
CA LEU A 24 2.88 -11.07 -10.77
C LEU A 24 3.37 -11.46 -12.17
N GLU A 25 2.64 -11.11 -13.23
CA GLU A 25 3.12 -11.29 -14.62
C GLU A 25 4.36 -10.42 -14.92
N MET A 26 4.37 -9.18 -14.41
CA MET A 26 5.46 -8.23 -14.66
C MET A 26 6.77 -8.62 -13.97
N VAL A 27 6.72 -9.34 -12.86
CA VAL A 27 7.93 -9.84 -12.19
C VAL A 27 8.84 -10.59 -13.16
N ASP A 28 8.27 -11.38 -14.08
CA ASP A 28 9.03 -12.13 -15.07
C ASP A 28 9.41 -11.31 -16.30
N ARG A 29 8.46 -10.49 -16.79
CA ARG A 29 8.63 -9.76 -18.06
C ARG A 29 9.43 -8.47 -17.90
N ASN A 30 9.21 -7.75 -16.81
CA ASN A 30 9.82 -6.46 -16.52
C ASN A 30 9.85 -6.19 -14.99
N PRO A 31 10.85 -6.75 -14.27
CA PRO A 31 10.98 -6.59 -12.83
C PRO A 31 10.98 -5.13 -12.35
N THR A 32 11.54 -4.21 -13.16
CA THR A 32 11.58 -2.78 -12.85
C THR A 32 10.18 -2.16 -12.84
N GLU A 33 9.33 -2.51 -13.79
CA GLU A 33 7.93 -2.05 -13.81
C GLU A 33 7.12 -2.66 -12.65
N ALA A 34 7.35 -3.94 -12.33
CA ALA A 34 6.70 -4.58 -11.19
C ALA A 34 6.93 -3.81 -9.88
N ILE A 35 8.17 -3.37 -9.62
CA ILE A 35 8.52 -2.56 -8.44
C ILE A 35 7.80 -1.20 -8.47
N GLY A 36 7.71 -0.56 -9.63
CA GLY A 36 6.96 0.69 -9.81
C GLY A 36 5.50 0.54 -9.42
N LYS A 37 4.85 -0.51 -9.95
CA LYS A 37 3.46 -0.84 -9.66
C LYS A 37 3.20 -1.21 -8.21
N SER A 38 4.14 -1.88 -7.54
CA SER A 38 4.04 -2.16 -6.11
C SER A 38 3.85 -0.91 -5.27
N LYS A 39 4.57 0.17 -5.61
CA LYS A 39 4.41 1.47 -4.96
C LYS A 39 3.06 2.11 -5.32
N GLU A 40 2.71 2.12 -6.60
CA GLU A 40 1.48 2.75 -7.10
C GLU A 40 0.21 2.12 -6.52
N LEU A 41 0.16 0.79 -6.44
CA LEU A 41 -0.96 0.07 -5.83
C LEU A 41 -1.15 0.48 -4.36
N LEU A 42 -0.05 0.50 -3.60
CA LEU A 42 -0.09 0.85 -2.19
C LEU A 42 -0.47 2.33 -1.97
N GLU A 43 0.06 3.26 -2.78
CA GLU A 43 -0.34 4.67 -2.73
C GLU A 43 -1.83 4.86 -3.06
N SER A 44 -2.33 4.13 -4.07
CA SER A 44 -3.73 4.17 -4.48
C SER A 44 -4.64 3.65 -3.38
N CYS A 45 -4.27 2.53 -2.75
CA CYS A 45 -5.01 1.94 -1.61
C CYS A 45 -5.13 2.93 -0.46
N CYS A 46 -4.00 3.47 0.01
CA CYS A 46 -3.99 4.39 1.13
C CYS A 46 -4.77 5.67 0.85
N LYS A 47 -4.63 6.24 -0.36
CA LYS A 47 -5.40 7.42 -0.77
C LYS A 47 -6.89 7.13 -0.75
N GLU A 48 -7.32 5.99 -1.32
CA GLU A 48 -8.73 5.63 -1.35
C GLU A 48 -9.31 5.47 0.07
N ILE A 49 -8.60 4.77 0.96
CA ILE A 49 -9.03 4.59 2.35
C ILE A 49 -9.20 5.94 3.05
N CYS A 50 -8.19 6.81 3.01
CA CYS A 50 -8.25 8.12 3.65
C CYS A 50 -9.36 9.00 3.04
N ASN A 51 -9.58 8.92 1.72
CA ASN A 51 -10.65 9.65 1.04
C ASN A 51 -12.04 9.20 1.52
N ASN A 52 -12.28 7.88 1.62
CA ASN A 52 -13.57 7.35 2.06
C ASN A 52 -13.85 7.62 3.54
N LEU A 53 -12.80 7.71 4.37
CA LEU A 53 -12.93 8.08 5.79
C LEU A 53 -13.00 9.60 6.01
N GLY A 54 -12.94 10.43 4.97
CA GLY A 54 -12.99 11.89 5.07
C GLY A 54 -11.72 12.54 5.64
N GLU A 55 -10.63 11.79 5.76
CA GLU A 55 -9.35 12.20 6.36
C GLU A 55 -8.34 12.65 5.29
N ASN A 56 -8.83 13.23 4.21
CA ASN A 56 -8.02 13.58 3.04
C ASN A 56 -6.98 14.65 3.41
N LYS A 57 -5.73 14.23 3.60
CA LYS A 57 -4.60 15.11 3.92
C LYS A 57 -3.70 15.29 2.71
N LYS A 58 -3.39 16.57 2.42
CA LYS A 58 -2.33 17.11 1.53
C LYS A 58 -1.86 16.17 0.40
N ASP A 59 -2.08 16.59 -0.85
CA ASP A 59 -1.75 15.87 -2.09
C ASP A 59 -0.31 15.35 -2.27
N ASN A 60 0.64 15.72 -1.41
CA ASN A 60 2.07 15.48 -1.58
C ASN A 60 2.74 14.67 -0.46
N LEU A 61 2.01 13.79 0.23
CA LEU A 61 2.62 12.88 1.20
C LEU A 61 3.52 11.85 0.50
N LYS A 62 4.70 11.60 1.08
CA LYS A 62 5.53 10.45 0.69
C LYS A 62 4.83 9.15 1.10
N LEU A 63 5.08 8.06 0.38
CA LEU A 63 4.47 6.75 0.65
C LEU A 63 4.52 6.34 2.14
N THR A 64 5.67 6.48 2.79
CA THR A 64 5.82 6.12 4.22
C THR A 64 4.98 6.99 5.15
N GLN A 65 4.75 8.25 4.81
CA GLN A 65 3.87 9.14 5.57
C GLN A 65 2.41 8.76 5.32
N LEU A 66 2.06 8.49 4.07
CA LEU A 66 0.73 8.10 3.66
C LEU A 66 0.28 6.79 4.34
N VAL A 67 1.14 5.77 4.40
CA VAL A 67 0.85 4.51 5.10
C VAL A 67 0.65 4.74 6.60
N LYS A 68 1.51 5.54 7.25
CA LYS A 68 1.36 5.89 8.67
C LYS A 68 0.04 6.61 8.95
N GLU A 69 -0.34 7.56 8.10
CA GLU A 69 -1.62 8.25 8.24
C GLU A 69 -2.79 7.29 7.99
N THR A 70 -2.67 6.34 7.06
CA THR A 70 -3.71 5.32 6.81
C THR A 70 -3.95 4.45 8.06
N PHE A 71 -2.89 3.98 8.72
CA PHE A 71 -3.01 3.26 9.99
C PHE A 71 -3.73 4.10 11.05
N LYS A 72 -3.47 5.41 11.13
CA LYS A 72 -4.19 6.31 12.05
C LYS A 72 -5.65 6.48 11.68
N CYS A 73 -5.98 6.64 10.40
CA CYS A 73 -7.36 6.78 9.92
C CYS A 73 -8.18 5.53 10.24
N LEU A 74 -7.57 4.36 10.08
CA LEU A 74 -8.14 3.06 10.43
C LEU A 74 -8.14 2.78 11.94
N LYS A 75 -7.56 3.67 12.75
CA LYS A 75 -7.36 3.49 14.20
C LYS A 75 -6.68 2.15 14.49
N ILE A 76 -5.52 1.89 13.87
CA ILE A 76 -4.74 0.66 14.06
C ILE A 76 -3.42 0.98 14.79
N PRO A 77 -3.10 0.28 15.90
CA PRO A 77 -3.98 -0.62 16.63
C PRO A 77 -5.20 0.12 17.19
N ASN A 78 -6.34 -0.57 17.27
CA ASN A 78 -7.56 0.02 17.80
C ASN A 78 -7.48 0.05 19.32
N GLU A 79 -7.21 1.23 19.87
CA GLU A 79 -7.07 1.44 21.31
C GLU A 79 -8.27 0.93 22.11
N ASN A 80 -9.47 0.87 21.49
CA ASN A 80 -10.69 0.39 22.14
C ASN A 80 -10.91 -1.14 22.02
N MET A 81 -10.10 -1.85 21.24
CA MET A 81 -10.18 -3.31 21.06
C MET A 81 -8.97 -4.07 21.62
N ILE A 82 -7.96 -3.36 22.10
CA ILE A 82 -6.82 -3.96 22.79
C ILE A 82 -7.32 -4.60 24.09
N ILE A 83 -7.10 -5.91 24.21
CA ILE A 83 -7.52 -6.71 25.38
C ILE A 83 -6.52 -6.52 26.53
N ASP A 84 -5.22 -6.38 26.23
CA ASP A 84 -4.17 -6.12 27.21
C ASP A 84 -2.90 -5.42 26.63
N GLU A 85 -1.98 -5.02 27.51
CA GLU A 85 -0.70 -4.38 27.14
C GLU A 85 0.21 -5.25 26.26
N THR A 86 0.08 -6.59 26.34
CA THR A 86 0.88 -7.52 25.53
C THR A 86 0.39 -7.52 24.09
N GLU A 87 -0.92 -7.56 23.88
CA GLU A 87 -1.52 -7.45 22.55
C GLU A 87 -1.15 -6.13 21.89
N ASP A 88 -1.28 -4.99 22.60
CA ASP A 88 -0.89 -3.67 22.09
C ASP A 88 0.55 -3.66 21.58
N LYS A 89 1.47 -4.20 22.38
CA LYS A 89 2.89 -4.26 22.04
C LYS A 89 3.13 -5.11 20.79
N ILE A 90 2.47 -6.25 20.66
CA ILE A 90 2.61 -7.15 19.50
C ILE A 90 2.08 -6.46 18.23
N VAL A 91 0.89 -5.85 18.30
CA VAL A 91 0.30 -5.17 17.13
C VAL A 91 1.14 -3.95 16.73
N LYS A 92 1.64 -3.17 17.69
CA LYS A 92 2.57 -2.06 17.42
C LYS A 92 3.87 -2.53 16.77
N GLN A 93 4.40 -3.68 17.19
CA GLN A 93 5.58 -4.26 16.54
C GLN A 93 5.30 -4.62 15.08
N ILE A 94 4.19 -5.32 14.80
CA ILE A 94 3.82 -5.74 13.44
C ILE A 94 3.56 -4.53 12.55
N THR A 95 2.75 -3.57 12.99
CA THR A 95 2.46 -2.34 12.25
C THR A 95 3.71 -1.47 12.04
N GLY A 96 4.64 -1.48 12.98
CA GLY A 96 5.98 -0.91 12.81
C GLY A 96 6.76 -1.58 11.68
N SER A 97 6.78 -2.92 11.63
CA SER A 97 7.40 -3.67 10.54
C SER A 97 6.74 -3.41 9.18
N LEU A 98 5.40 -3.33 9.13
CA LEU A 98 4.65 -2.98 7.92
C LEU A 98 4.99 -1.58 7.39
N ASN A 99 5.17 -0.60 8.27
CA ASN A 99 5.70 0.71 7.89
C ASN A 99 7.13 0.63 7.34
N GLY A 100 7.96 -0.25 7.89
CA GLY A 100 9.29 -0.56 7.37
C GLY A 100 9.25 -1.12 5.94
N LEU A 101 8.29 -2.02 5.64
CA LEU A 101 8.08 -2.53 4.28
C LEU A 101 7.74 -1.40 3.30
N ALA A 102 6.86 -0.47 3.67
CA ALA A 102 6.52 0.68 2.83
C ALA A 102 7.76 1.54 2.50
N SER A 103 8.67 1.72 3.45
CA SER A 103 9.96 2.40 3.21
C SER A 103 10.83 1.62 2.23
N GLY A 104 10.98 0.30 2.44
CA GLY A 104 11.76 -0.55 1.55
C GLY A 104 11.23 -0.56 0.12
N ILE A 105 9.91 -0.60 -0.07
CA ILE A 105 9.27 -0.51 -1.39
C ILE A 105 9.58 0.84 -2.04
N ASN A 106 9.45 1.94 -1.30
CA ASN A 106 9.75 3.28 -1.79
C ASN A 106 11.21 3.39 -2.26
N ASP A 107 12.14 2.89 -1.47
CA ASP A 107 13.57 3.00 -1.76
C ASP A 107 13.98 2.08 -2.93
N LEU A 108 13.44 0.86 -2.98
CA LEU A 108 13.61 -0.03 -4.14
C LEU A 108 13.11 0.62 -5.43
N ARG A 109 11.93 1.26 -5.39
CA ARG A 109 11.40 1.98 -6.56
C ARG A 109 12.29 3.17 -6.93
N ASN A 110 12.80 3.93 -5.97
CA ASN A 110 13.64 5.10 -6.27
C ASN A 110 14.96 4.72 -6.94
N HIS A 111 15.56 3.60 -6.52
CA HIS A 111 16.85 3.15 -7.07
C HIS A 111 16.71 2.27 -8.33
N TYR A 112 15.64 1.50 -8.45
CA TYR A 112 15.52 0.45 -9.47
C TYR A 112 14.22 0.49 -10.29
N GLY A 113 13.32 1.44 -10.00
CA GLY A 113 12.09 1.69 -10.74
C GLY A 113 12.32 2.42 -12.08
N SER A 114 11.29 2.51 -12.91
CA SER A 114 11.35 3.14 -14.24
C SER A 114 11.32 4.68 -14.22
N GLY A 115 11.21 5.31 -13.04
CA GLY A 115 10.94 6.74 -12.90
C GLY A 115 12.12 7.72 -13.06
N HIS A 116 13.35 7.26 -13.32
CA HIS A 116 14.54 8.11 -13.42
C HIS A 116 15.42 7.79 -14.64
N VAL A 117 16.09 8.82 -15.16
CA VAL A 117 17.05 8.72 -16.28
C VAL A 117 18.17 7.76 -15.87
N ARG A 118 18.29 6.67 -16.61
CA ARG A 118 19.25 5.61 -16.31
C ARG A 118 20.64 6.03 -16.78
N GLU A 119 21.62 6.00 -15.89
CA GLU A 119 23.03 6.05 -16.28
C GLU A 119 23.35 4.84 -17.19
N ARG A 120 24.38 4.98 -18.04
CA ARG A 120 24.80 3.95 -19.03
C ARG A 120 25.08 2.55 -18.44
N ASN A 121 25.22 2.42 -17.12
CA ASN A 121 25.53 1.18 -16.40
C ASN A 121 24.39 0.67 -15.49
N PHE A 122 23.13 1.05 -15.73
CA PHE A 122 22.01 0.57 -14.93
C PHE A 122 21.91 -0.97 -14.95
N LYS A 123 22.11 -1.59 -13.78
CA LYS A 123 21.90 -3.02 -13.59
C LYS A 123 20.49 -3.24 -13.06
N ALA A 124 19.66 -3.92 -13.85
CA ALA A 124 18.32 -4.30 -13.43
C ALA A 124 18.36 -5.13 -12.14
N LEU A 125 17.41 -4.87 -11.25
CA LEU A 125 17.25 -5.64 -10.02
C LEU A 125 16.87 -7.09 -10.36
N SER A 126 17.31 -8.05 -9.55
CA SER A 126 16.96 -9.46 -9.76
C SER A 126 15.46 -9.70 -9.60
N LYS A 127 14.93 -10.70 -10.31
CA LYS A 127 13.54 -11.18 -10.19
C LYS A 127 13.13 -11.37 -8.72
N LYS A 128 13.98 -12.01 -7.92
CA LYS A 128 13.72 -12.28 -6.49
C LYS A 128 13.45 -11.04 -5.66
N HIS A 129 14.13 -9.93 -5.95
CA HIS A 129 13.90 -8.69 -5.22
C HIS A 129 12.67 -7.92 -5.73
N ALA A 130 12.30 -8.08 -7.01
CA ALA A 130 11.01 -7.59 -7.50
C ALA A 130 9.85 -8.38 -6.87
N GLU A 131 9.96 -9.70 -6.77
CA GLU A 131 9.03 -10.57 -6.02
C GLU A 131 8.87 -10.12 -4.58
N LEU A 132 9.97 -9.79 -3.89
CA LEU A 132 9.94 -9.26 -2.53
C LEU A 132 9.13 -7.96 -2.45
N SER A 133 9.36 -7.02 -3.37
CA SER A 133 8.63 -5.74 -3.38
C SER A 133 7.14 -5.93 -3.67
N VAL A 134 6.79 -6.80 -4.62
CA VAL A 134 5.40 -7.15 -4.96
C VAL A 134 4.72 -7.86 -3.79
N GLY A 135 5.35 -8.87 -3.19
CA GLY A 135 4.78 -9.58 -2.03
C GLY A 135 4.57 -8.67 -0.82
N ALA A 136 5.49 -7.75 -0.58
CA ALA A 136 5.37 -6.75 0.48
C ALA A 136 4.21 -5.77 0.24
N SER A 137 4.04 -5.27 -0.99
CA SER A 137 2.92 -4.37 -1.32
C SER A 137 1.58 -5.07 -1.24
N ILE A 138 1.49 -6.33 -1.69
CA ILE A 138 0.27 -7.16 -1.60
C ILE A 138 -0.15 -7.35 -0.15
N THR A 139 0.78 -7.79 0.70
CA THR A 139 0.52 -8.03 2.13
C THR A 139 -0.03 -6.77 2.80
N LEU A 140 0.61 -5.62 2.55
CA LEU A 140 0.21 -4.36 3.16
C LEU A 140 -1.12 -3.84 2.60
N THR A 141 -1.31 -3.94 1.29
CA THR A 141 -2.55 -3.50 0.62
C THR A 141 -3.75 -4.29 1.12
N ARG A 142 -3.64 -5.62 1.22
CA ARG A 142 -4.72 -6.47 1.73
C ARG A 142 -5.07 -6.14 3.18
N TYR A 143 -4.07 -6.08 4.06
CA TYR A 143 -4.31 -5.79 5.46
C TYR A 143 -5.04 -4.45 5.66
N LEU A 144 -4.59 -3.39 4.97
CA LEU A 144 -5.23 -2.07 5.06
C LEU A 144 -6.64 -2.05 4.46
N TRP A 145 -6.83 -2.69 3.30
CA TRP A 145 -8.11 -2.72 2.61
C TRP A 145 -9.15 -3.54 3.38
N ASP A 146 -8.78 -4.72 3.87
CA ASP A 146 -9.68 -5.58 4.63
C ASP A 146 -10.09 -4.88 5.94
N SER A 147 -9.15 -4.22 6.62
CA SER A 147 -9.44 -3.40 7.81
C SER A 147 -10.42 -2.26 7.51
N PHE A 148 -10.27 -1.60 6.35
CA PHE A 148 -11.21 -0.57 5.92
C PHE A 148 -12.61 -1.15 5.67
N ARG A 149 -12.71 -2.29 5.00
CA ARG A 149 -13.99 -2.96 4.70
C ARG A 149 -14.72 -3.41 5.97
N GLU A 150 -14.01 -3.83 7.00
CA GLU A 150 -14.61 -4.14 8.31
C GLU A 150 -15.25 -2.91 8.95
N ILE A 151 -14.58 -1.75 8.90
CA ILE A 151 -15.11 -0.47 9.40
C ILE A 151 -16.34 -0.04 8.58
N GLU A 152 -16.24 -0.09 7.24
CA GLU A 152 -17.33 0.27 6.34
C GLU A 152 -18.58 -0.60 6.58
N ASN A 153 -18.41 -1.92 6.74
CA ASN A 153 -19.51 -2.83 7.04
C ASN A 153 -20.12 -2.57 8.42
N SER A 154 -19.32 -2.17 9.40
CA SER A 154 -19.79 -1.85 10.76
C SER A 154 -20.58 -0.54 10.83
N ASN A 155 -20.27 0.44 9.95
CA ASN A 155 -20.95 1.73 9.89
C ASN A 155 -22.23 1.71 9.01
N ASN A 156 -22.40 0.67 8.20
CA ASN A 156 -23.59 0.47 7.36
C ASN A 156 -24.68 -0.39 8.05
N LEU A 157 -24.47 -0.75 9.31
CA LEU A 157 -25.42 -1.38 10.24
C LEU A 157 -25.98 -0.34 11.20
#